data_AF-A0A2W7UET4-F1
#
_entry.id   AF-A0A2W7UET4-F1
#
_cell.length_a   1.000
_cell.length_b   1.000
_cell.length_c   1.000
_cell.angle_alpha   90.00
_cell.angle_beta   90.00
_cell.angle_gamma   90.00
#
_symmetry.space_group_name_H-M   'P 1'
#
loop_
_entity.id
_entity.type
_entity.pdbx_description
1 polymer ?
#
loop_
_entity_poly.entity_id
_entity_poly.type
_entity_poly.pdbx_seq_one_letter_code
_entity_poly.pdbx_strand_id
1 'polypeptide(L)'
;MNKFQSEAYQNFIHSHVRLNNYVKISTGAVLNLHNEYKDPIELSEKLNSIIFNAGERWTPTILKDAHNELLSVTNDLAKTGIIWAYSAFDVYFKKVEGYLSGHFVNEKLSTEEDEDDKSHKILELYEKLNWDQTKIIDLLPILKFYEALRHSVAHNMGHPSGKLLRIYESEEFIKANGQWQTKFPNRQISPPPVVTDNIIDLKPHHAIMYSETCLRIASDINLQLIVLLGRKHFIQRTIKKHLLDAPILSIPPCQNLSRYIAFHLNSDYKIKLEKYDDFYEVLDGIEKDIKDQTIKEYKRRYNHLKNIR
;
A
#
# COMPACT_ATOMS: atom_id res chain seq x y z
N MET A 1 21.00 -2.07 5.07
CA MET A 1 19.53 -2.17 4.91
C MET A 1 19.22 -3.23 3.86
N ASN A 2 18.51 -4.29 4.24
CA ASN A 2 18.08 -5.33 3.31
C ASN A 2 17.18 -4.69 2.23
N LYS A 3 17.54 -4.87 0.96
CA LYS A 3 16.77 -4.36 -0.19
C LYS A 3 15.50 -5.18 -0.47
N PHE A 4 15.18 -6.16 0.37
CA PHE A 4 14.07 -7.09 0.17
C PHE A 4 12.75 -6.36 -0.06
N GLN A 5 12.00 -6.81 -1.06
CA GLN A 5 10.65 -6.31 -1.33
C GLN A 5 9.75 -7.48 -1.72
N SER A 6 8.87 -7.91 -0.82
CA SER A 6 7.81 -8.87 -1.16
C SER A 6 6.94 -8.34 -2.30
N GLU A 7 6.30 -9.25 -3.05
CA GLU A 7 5.37 -8.86 -4.12
C GLU A 7 4.24 -7.95 -3.59
N ALA A 8 3.72 -8.25 -2.39
CA ALA A 8 2.74 -7.41 -1.71
C ALA A 8 3.27 -5.98 -1.50
N TYR A 9 4.47 -5.85 -0.96
CA TYR A 9 5.08 -4.55 -0.68
C TYR A 9 5.39 -3.76 -1.97
N GLN A 10 5.86 -4.41 -3.02
CA GLN A 10 6.09 -3.76 -4.32
C GLN A 10 4.79 -3.20 -4.93
N ASN A 11 3.72 -4.00 -4.90
CA ASN A 11 2.40 -3.56 -5.36
C ASN A 11 1.91 -2.36 -4.55
N PHE A 12 2.12 -2.38 -3.23
CA PHE A 12 1.75 -1.26 -2.36
C PHE A 12 2.56 0.00 -2.67
N ILE A 13 3.89 -0.10 -2.83
CA ILE A 13 4.74 1.02 -3.26
C ILE A 13 4.24 1.62 -4.58
N HIS A 14 3.92 0.78 -5.56
CA HIS A 14 3.41 1.24 -6.85
C HIS A 14 2.09 2.01 -6.68
N SER A 15 1.17 1.47 -5.87
CA SER A 15 -0.10 2.14 -5.55
C SER A 15 0.12 3.47 -4.82
N HIS A 16 1.04 3.52 -3.85
CA HIS A 16 1.40 4.74 -3.12
C HIS A 16 1.96 5.82 -4.07
N VAL A 17 2.88 5.46 -4.95
CA VAL A 17 3.45 6.41 -5.94
C VAL A 17 2.36 6.90 -6.90
N ARG A 18 1.49 5.99 -7.37
CA ARG A 18 0.39 6.35 -8.27
C ARG A 18 -0.61 7.28 -7.59
N LEU A 19 -0.97 7.03 -6.33
CA LEU A 19 -1.82 7.91 -5.53
C LEU A 19 -1.19 9.29 -5.33
N ASN A 20 0.09 9.35 -4.98
CA ASN A 20 0.79 10.62 -4.81
C ASN A 20 0.77 11.44 -6.11
N ASN A 21 1.00 10.80 -7.25
CA ASN A 21 0.95 11.47 -8.55
C ASN A 21 -0.47 11.92 -8.88
N TYR A 22 -1.47 11.05 -8.66
CA TYR A 22 -2.89 11.38 -8.85
C TYR A 22 -3.30 12.60 -8.05
N VAL A 23 -3.03 12.63 -6.74
CA VAL A 23 -3.39 13.75 -5.87
C VAL A 23 -2.68 15.03 -6.34
N LYS A 24 -1.37 14.99 -6.60
CA LYS A 24 -0.61 16.17 -7.01
C LYS A 24 -1.06 16.73 -8.36
N ILE A 25 -1.24 15.87 -9.37
CA ILE A 25 -1.61 16.29 -10.72
C ILE A 25 -3.05 16.81 -10.72
N SER A 26 -3.98 16.10 -10.10
CA SER A 26 -5.41 16.49 -10.08
C SER A 26 -5.60 17.79 -9.31
N THR A 27 -5.01 17.92 -8.12
CA THR A 27 -5.02 19.18 -7.36
C THR A 27 -4.36 20.31 -8.15
N GLY A 28 -3.20 20.06 -8.77
CA GLY A 28 -2.50 21.06 -9.56
C GLY A 28 -3.34 21.59 -10.72
N ALA A 29 -4.06 20.70 -11.43
CA ALA A 29 -4.97 21.08 -12.50
C ALA A 29 -6.16 21.91 -12.00
N VAL A 30 -6.80 21.49 -10.91
CA VAL A 30 -7.93 22.22 -10.29
C VAL A 30 -7.50 23.60 -9.81
N LEU A 31 -6.37 23.70 -9.10
CA LEU A 31 -5.86 24.97 -8.60
C LEU A 31 -5.36 25.88 -9.73
N ASN A 32 -4.83 25.32 -10.82
CA ASN A 32 -4.46 26.11 -11.98
C ASN A 32 -5.68 26.78 -12.60
N LEU A 33 -6.78 26.03 -12.82
CA LEU A 33 -8.05 26.60 -13.29
C LEU A 33 -8.61 27.65 -12.32
N HIS A 34 -8.61 27.33 -11.02
CA HIS A 34 -9.09 28.25 -9.99
C HIS A 34 -8.31 29.58 -9.96
N ASN A 35 -7.00 29.55 -10.22
CA ASN A 35 -6.14 30.73 -10.12
C ASN A 35 -6.00 31.52 -11.43
N GLU A 36 -6.23 30.89 -12.59
CA GLU A 36 -6.13 31.52 -13.90
C GLU A 36 -7.28 32.49 -14.17
N TYR A 37 -8.51 32.10 -13.80
CA TYR A 37 -9.72 32.88 -14.03
C TYR A 37 -10.17 33.54 -12.74
N LYS A 38 -10.28 34.88 -12.71
CA LYS A 38 -10.72 35.64 -11.53
C LYS A 38 -12.22 35.91 -11.51
N ASP A 39 -12.84 35.97 -12.69
CA ASP A 39 -14.27 36.17 -12.84
C ASP A 39 -15.00 34.81 -12.73
N PRO A 40 -15.93 34.63 -11.77
CA PRO A 40 -16.70 33.40 -11.64
C PRO A 40 -17.49 33.01 -12.90
N ILE A 41 -17.94 33.99 -13.68
CA ILE A 41 -18.71 33.74 -14.91
C ILE A 41 -17.78 33.17 -15.99
N GLU A 42 -16.66 33.83 -16.25
CA GLU A 42 -15.64 33.36 -17.20
C GLU A 42 -15.13 31.95 -16.84
N LEU A 43 -14.88 31.70 -15.55
CA LEU A 43 -14.49 30.37 -15.06
C LEU A 43 -15.58 29.32 -15.33
N SER A 44 -16.85 29.67 -15.12
CA SER A 44 -17.99 28.78 -15.37
C SER A 44 -18.12 28.43 -16.86
N GLU A 45 -17.94 29.41 -17.76
CA GLU A 45 -17.92 29.18 -19.22
C GLU A 45 -16.75 28.29 -19.63
N LYS A 46 -15.57 28.52 -19.05
CA LYS A 46 -14.39 27.70 -19.30
C LYS A 46 -14.60 26.25 -18.87
N LEU A 47 -15.12 26.02 -17.66
CA LEU A 47 -15.41 24.67 -17.17
C LEU A 47 -16.45 23.97 -18.05
N ASN A 48 -17.47 24.68 -18.51
CA ASN A 48 -18.44 24.14 -19.45
C ASN A 48 -17.82 23.70 -20.77
N SER A 49 -16.91 24.52 -21.32
CA SER A 49 -16.16 24.16 -22.52
C SER A 49 -15.30 22.91 -22.29
N ILE A 50 -14.64 22.79 -21.13
CA ILE A 50 -13.84 21.60 -20.78
C ILE A 50 -14.74 20.35 -20.67
N ILE A 51 -15.88 20.45 -19.98
CA ILE A 51 -16.85 19.36 -19.81
C ILE A 51 -17.38 18.90 -21.17
N PHE A 52 -17.77 19.83 -22.05
CA PHE A 52 -18.25 19.52 -23.40
C PHE A 52 -17.17 18.82 -24.25
N ASN A 53 -15.93 19.29 -24.15
CA ASN A 53 -14.81 18.74 -24.91
C ASN A 53 -14.19 17.46 -24.31
N ALA A 54 -14.62 17.03 -23.12
CA ALA A 54 -14.14 15.80 -22.49
C ALA A 54 -14.56 14.54 -23.27
N GLY A 55 -15.48 14.66 -24.25
CA GLY A 55 -15.96 13.54 -25.07
C GLY A 55 -16.95 12.63 -24.35
N GLU A 56 -17.38 13.01 -23.15
CA GLU A 56 -18.35 12.29 -22.33
C GLU A 56 -19.78 12.77 -22.58
N ARG A 57 -20.77 11.95 -22.22
CA ARG A 57 -22.20 12.25 -22.41
C ARG A 57 -22.77 13.23 -21.37
N TRP A 58 -21.95 14.17 -20.91
CA TRP A 58 -22.33 15.14 -19.89
C TRP A 58 -23.01 16.34 -20.52
N THR A 59 -24.06 16.84 -19.87
CA THR A 59 -24.70 18.09 -20.28
C THR A 59 -23.93 19.26 -19.64
N PRO A 60 -23.45 20.25 -20.42
CA PRO A 60 -22.87 21.45 -19.86
C PRO A 60 -23.82 22.12 -18.86
N THR A 61 -23.30 22.54 -17.71
CA THR A 61 -24.07 23.14 -16.62
C THR A 61 -23.43 24.45 -16.19
N ILE A 62 -24.21 25.53 -16.14
CA ILE A 62 -23.74 26.82 -15.64
C ILE A 62 -23.57 26.71 -14.12
N LEU A 63 -22.31 26.77 -13.67
CA LEU A 63 -21.97 26.82 -12.25
C LEU A 63 -22.13 28.26 -11.76
N LYS A 64 -22.95 28.47 -10.73
CA LYS A 64 -23.17 29.80 -10.13
C LYS A 64 -21.96 30.29 -9.35
N ASP A 65 -21.23 29.38 -8.72
CA ASP A 65 -20.06 29.67 -7.91
C ASP A 65 -18.92 28.70 -8.26
N ALA A 66 -18.36 28.89 -9.45
CA ALA A 66 -17.35 27.98 -10.00
C ALA A 66 -16.08 27.88 -9.13
N HIS A 67 -15.73 28.94 -8.39
CA HIS A 67 -14.58 28.91 -7.48
C HIS A 67 -14.83 27.97 -6.30
N ASN A 68 -15.97 28.11 -5.62
CA ASN A 68 -16.29 27.24 -4.49
C ASN A 68 -16.51 25.78 -4.92
N GLU A 69 -17.03 25.54 -6.12
CA GLU A 69 -17.09 24.19 -6.69
C GLU A 69 -15.68 23.60 -6.87
N LEU A 70 -14.73 24.33 -7.46
CA LEU A 70 -13.35 23.84 -7.59
C LEU A 70 -12.68 23.61 -6.23
N LEU A 71 -12.90 24.48 -5.24
CA LEU A 71 -12.39 24.24 -3.88
C LEU A 71 -13.01 22.98 -3.26
N SER A 72 -14.31 22.77 -3.43
CA SER A 72 -15.00 21.54 -2.98
C SER A 72 -14.42 20.29 -3.64
N VAL A 73 -14.15 20.35 -4.95
CA VAL A 73 -13.49 19.29 -5.70
C VAL A 73 -12.11 18.97 -5.11
N THR A 74 -11.33 19.96 -4.65
CA THR A 74 -10.03 19.67 -4.01
C THR A 74 -10.18 18.85 -2.72
N ASN A 75 -11.22 19.13 -1.92
CA ASN A 75 -11.54 18.36 -0.73
C ASN A 75 -11.98 16.93 -1.12
N ASP A 76 -12.82 16.78 -2.13
CA ASP A 76 -13.33 15.48 -2.59
C ASP A 76 -12.23 14.61 -3.24
N LEU A 77 -11.25 15.23 -3.89
CA LEU A 77 -10.05 14.55 -4.36
C LEU A 77 -9.24 13.96 -3.19
N ALA A 78 -9.12 14.69 -2.07
CA ALA A 78 -8.45 14.19 -0.87
C ALA A 78 -9.24 13.04 -0.22
N LYS A 79 -10.57 13.15 -0.13
CA LYS A 79 -11.47 12.06 0.31
C LYS A 79 -11.28 10.79 -0.51
N THR A 80 -11.28 10.92 -1.84
CA THR A 80 -11.03 9.81 -2.77
C THR A 80 -9.65 9.20 -2.55
N GLY A 81 -8.63 10.03 -2.35
CA GLY A 81 -7.28 9.59 -2.03
C GLY A 81 -7.22 8.77 -0.73
N ILE A 82 -7.94 9.17 0.31
CA ILE A 82 -8.02 8.40 1.56
C ILE A 82 -8.62 7.00 1.34
N ILE A 83 -9.72 6.91 0.57
CA ILE A 83 -10.35 5.62 0.24
C ILE A 83 -9.38 4.72 -0.54
N TRP A 84 -8.65 5.29 -1.51
CA TRP A 84 -7.66 4.54 -2.28
C TRP A 84 -6.53 4.05 -1.36
N ALA A 85 -5.94 4.91 -0.54
CA ALA A 85 -4.88 4.54 0.39
C ALA A 85 -5.29 3.37 1.30
N TYR A 86 -6.49 3.43 1.89
CA TYR A 86 -7.06 2.33 2.68
C TYR A 86 -7.16 1.04 1.86
N SER A 87 -7.76 1.12 0.67
CA SER A 87 -8.00 -0.06 -0.17
C SER A 87 -6.70 -0.75 -0.59
N ALA A 88 -5.68 0.05 -0.96
CA ALA A 88 -4.37 -0.47 -1.30
C ALA A 88 -3.70 -1.14 -0.09
N PHE A 89 -3.83 -0.55 1.11
CA PHE A 89 -3.25 -1.09 2.33
C PHE A 89 -3.95 -2.37 2.79
N ASP A 90 -5.28 -2.45 2.64
CA ASP A 90 -6.05 -3.66 2.95
C ASP A 90 -5.69 -4.83 2.01
N VAL A 91 -5.56 -4.58 0.71
CA VAL A 91 -5.08 -5.58 -0.25
C VAL A 91 -3.65 -6.03 0.08
N TYR A 92 -2.79 -5.09 0.45
CA TYR A 92 -1.45 -5.42 0.93
C TYR A 92 -1.51 -6.35 2.14
N PHE A 93 -2.30 -5.99 3.15
CA PHE A 93 -2.41 -6.74 4.40
C PHE A 93 -2.93 -8.17 4.17
N LYS A 94 -3.98 -8.34 3.34
CA LYS A 94 -4.48 -9.67 2.95
C LYS A 94 -3.42 -10.55 2.27
N LYS A 95 -2.55 -9.96 1.44
CA LYS A 95 -1.42 -10.70 0.84
C LYS A 95 -0.38 -11.08 1.90
N VAL A 96 -0.11 -10.21 2.87
CA VAL A 96 0.76 -10.51 4.02
C VAL A 96 0.22 -11.68 4.84
N GLU A 97 -1.07 -11.67 5.18
CA GLU A 97 -1.74 -12.78 5.85
C GLU A 97 -1.62 -14.07 5.04
N GLY A 98 -1.74 -13.99 3.71
CA GLY A 98 -1.51 -15.13 2.81
C GLY A 98 -0.09 -15.72 2.91
N TYR A 99 0.95 -14.89 3.02
CA TYR A 99 2.33 -15.37 3.26
C TYR A 99 2.47 -16.05 4.63
N LEU A 100 1.70 -15.60 5.62
CA LEU A 100 1.76 -16.03 7.00
C LEU A 100 0.72 -17.10 7.35
N SER A 101 -0.05 -17.58 6.38
CA SER A 101 -1.14 -18.55 6.59
C SER A 101 -0.72 -19.82 7.34
N GLY A 102 0.53 -20.27 7.19
CA GLY A 102 1.08 -21.41 7.94
C GLY A 102 1.51 -21.11 9.39
N HIS A 103 1.51 -19.84 9.80
CA HIS A 103 1.91 -19.37 11.14
C HIS A 103 0.72 -19.04 12.03
N PHE A 104 -0.49 -18.90 11.48
CA PHE A 104 -1.69 -18.69 12.28
C PHE A 104 -2.31 -20.06 12.63
N VAL A 105 -2.38 -20.36 13.92
CA VAL A 105 -3.25 -21.45 14.40
C VAL A 105 -4.69 -20.96 14.26
N ASN A 106 -5.57 -21.80 13.70
CA ASN A 106 -7.02 -21.53 13.65
C ASN A 106 -7.61 -21.61 15.07
N GLU A 107 -7.25 -20.68 15.94
CA GLU A 107 -7.99 -20.45 17.16
C GLU A 107 -9.26 -19.70 16.77
N LYS A 108 -10.40 -20.39 16.90
CA LYS A 108 -11.71 -19.75 16.89
C LYS A 108 -11.77 -18.85 18.12
N LEU A 109 -11.40 -17.58 17.94
CA LEU A 109 -11.70 -16.55 18.93
C LEU A 109 -13.22 -16.33 18.91
N SER A 110 -13.88 -16.88 19.92
CA SER A 110 -15.26 -16.60 20.26
C SER A 110 -15.39 -15.23 20.91
N THR A 111 -16.54 -14.62 20.64
CA THR A 111 -17.28 -13.61 21.44
C THR A 111 -16.79 -12.16 21.47
N GLU A 112 -17.55 -11.32 20.76
CA GLU A 112 -18.22 -10.13 21.31
C GLU A 112 -17.44 -9.28 22.34
N GLU A 113 -16.26 -8.80 21.95
CA GLU A 113 -15.74 -7.55 22.52
C GLU A 113 -16.32 -6.36 21.73
N ASP A 114 -16.71 -5.31 22.46
CA ASP A 114 -17.13 -4.03 21.89
C ASP A 114 -16.10 -3.57 20.83
N GLU A 115 -16.57 -3.14 19.66
CA GLU A 115 -15.70 -2.71 18.54
C GLU A 115 -14.73 -1.57 18.91
N ASP A 116 -14.97 -0.88 20.04
CA ASP A 116 -14.12 0.19 20.54
C ASP A 116 -12.97 -0.29 21.45
N ASP A 117 -13.03 -1.51 22.02
CA ASP A 117 -11.98 -2.08 22.89
C ASP A 117 -11.04 -3.08 22.17
N LYS A 118 -11.37 -3.49 20.94
CA LYS A 118 -10.51 -4.39 20.17
C LYS A 118 -9.19 -3.72 19.81
N SER A 119 -8.09 -4.44 20.06
CA SER A 119 -6.78 -4.00 19.62
C SER A 119 -6.77 -3.88 18.08
N HIS A 120 -5.98 -2.92 17.57
CA HIS A 120 -5.96 -2.66 16.13
C HIS A 120 -5.38 -3.88 15.39
N LYS A 121 -5.95 -4.29 14.25
CA LYS A 121 -5.50 -5.49 13.49
C LYS A 121 -3.98 -5.59 13.24
N ILE A 122 -3.31 -4.44 13.10
CA ILE A 122 -1.84 -4.38 12.97
C ILE A 122 -1.15 -4.76 14.27
N LEU A 123 -1.63 -4.28 15.42
CA LEU A 123 -1.12 -4.68 16.73
C LEU A 123 -1.35 -6.16 16.98
N GLU A 124 -2.56 -6.67 16.70
CA GLU A 124 -2.84 -8.10 16.80
C GLU A 124 -1.85 -8.94 15.99
N LEU A 125 -1.52 -8.52 14.76
CA LEU A 125 -0.53 -9.21 13.93
C LEU A 125 0.84 -9.23 14.60
N TYR A 126 1.29 -8.09 15.12
CA TYR A 126 2.60 -7.97 15.77
C TYR A 126 2.64 -8.82 17.06
N GLU A 127 1.58 -8.83 17.85
CA GLU A 127 1.46 -9.64 19.06
C GLU A 127 1.48 -11.14 18.73
N LYS A 128 0.65 -11.58 17.78
CA LYS A 128 0.58 -12.99 17.34
C LYS A 128 1.93 -13.53 16.86
N LEU A 129 2.78 -12.69 16.29
CA LEU A 129 4.09 -13.06 15.75
C LEU A 129 5.26 -12.65 16.64
N ASN A 130 4.98 -12.08 17.82
CA ASN A 130 5.97 -11.56 18.76
C ASN A 130 6.98 -10.59 18.09
N TRP A 131 6.48 -9.66 17.29
CA TRP A 131 7.27 -8.63 16.61
C TRP A 131 7.37 -7.35 17.45
N ASP A 132 8.52 -6.69 17.37
CA ASP A 132 8.74 -5.39 18.02
C ASP A 132 7.84 -4.30 17.42
N GLN A 133 7.03 -3.66 18.27
CA GLN A 133 6.07 -2.63 17.89
C GLN A 133 6.64 -1.21 17.93
N THR A 134 7.87 -1.03 18.46
CA THR A 134 8.46 0.29 18.74
C THR A 134 8.48 1.21 17.52
N LYS A 135 8.65 0.66 16.31
CA LYS A 135 8.71 1.44 15.07
C LYS A 135 7.37 1.89 14.51
N ILE A 136 6.28 1.25 14.92
CA ILE A 136 4.95 1.48 14.36
C ILE A 136 3.99 2.14 15.35
N ILE A 137 4.29 2.09 16.65
CA ILE A 137 3.36 2.53 17.70
C ILE A 137 2.94 3.99 17.55
N ASP A 138 3.90 4.88 17.24
CA ASP A 138 3.63 6.31 17.02
C ASP A 138 2.84 6.58 15.72
N LEU A 139 2.76 5.61 14.80
CA LEU A 139 2.00 5.72 13.57
C LEU A 139 0.53 5.33 13.75
N LEU A 140 0.20 4.56 14.79
CA LEU A 140 -1.12 3.98 14.99
C LEU A 140 -2.21 5.01 15.29
N PRO A 141 -2.01 6.05 16.11
CA PRO A 141 -3.04 7.07 16.32
C PRO A 141 -3.46 7.74 14.99
N ILE A 142 -2.49 8.00 14.11
CA ILE A 142 -2.73 8.57 12.78
C ILE A 142 -3.45 7.56 11.89
N LEU A 143 -3.02 6.29 11.89
CA LEU A 143 -3.68 5.24 11.12
C LEU A 143 -5.16 5.10 11.53
N LYS A 144 -5.43 4.96 12.83
CA LYS A 144 -6.78 4.85 13.41
C LYS A 144 -7.66 6.05 13.03
N PHE A 145 -7.12 7.26 13.13
CA PHE A 145 -7.81 8.47 12.71
C PHE A 145 -8.23 8.40 11.23
N TYR A 146 -7.32 8.07 10.32
CA TYR A 146 -7.62 8.02 8.89
C TYR A 146 -8.55 6.84 8.51
N GLU A 147 -8.53 5.73 9.24
CA GLU A 147 -9.50 4.65 9.06
C GLU A 147 -10.92 5.07 9.49
N ALA A 148 -11.05 5.78 10.61
CA ALA A 148 -12.32 6.38 11.05
C ALA A 148 -12.80 7.48 10.08
N LEU A 149 -11.87 8.26 9.54
CA LEU A 149 -12.13 9.26 8.52
C LEU A 149 -12.64 8.63 7.23
N ARG A 150 -12.00 7.56 6.76
CA ARG A 150 -12.44 6.79 5.60
C ARG A 150 -13.85 6.25 5.80
N HIS A 151 -14.17 5.73 6.98
CA HIS A 151 -15.51 5.25 7.28
C HIS A 151 -16.55 6.38 7.14
N SER A 152 -16.26 7.54 7.71
CA SER A 152 -17.10 8.74 7.64
C SER A 152 -17.31 9.21 6.18
N VAL A 153 -16.23 9.25 5.39
CA VAL A 153 -16.25 9.62 3.98
C VAL A 153 -17.05 8.61 3.13
N ALA A 154 -16.85 7.31 3.34
CA ALA A 154 -17.43 6.28 2.49
C ALA A 154 -18.89 5.96 2.84
N HIS A 155 -19.28 6.02 4.12
CA HIS A 155 -20.55 5.49 4.61
C HIS A 155 -21.47 6.52 5.26
N ASN A 156 -20.93 7.66 5.73
CA ASN A 156 -21.72 8.68 6.42
C ASN A 156 -21.93 9.94 5.56
N MET A 157 -21.95 9.79 4.23
CA MET A 157 -22.06 10.88 3.25
C MET A 157 -21.02 12.01 3.44
N GLY A 158 -19.87 11.70 4.04
CA GLY A 158 -18.85 12.70 4.34
C GLY A 158 -19.06 13.47 5.64
N HIS A 159 -20.03 13.11 6.48
CA HIS A 159 -20.18 13.66 7.82
C HIS A 159 -19.31 12.89 8.84
N PRO A 160 -18.71 13.59 9.82
CA PRO A 160 -17.89 12.94 10.84
C PRO A 160 -18.73 12.02 11.72
N SER A 161 -18.19 10.84 12.03
CA SER A 161 -18.76 9.96 13.06
C SER A 161 -18.33 10.41 14.45
N GLY A 162 -19.09 10.03 15.49
CA GLY A 162 -18.68 10.27 16.88
C GLY A 162 -17.31 9.66 17.20
N LYS A 163 -16.97 8.51 16.60
CA LYS A 163 -15.64 7.89 16.72
C LYS A 163 -14.54 8.76 16.13
N LEU A 164 -14.75 9.35 14.95
CA LEU A 164 -13.78 10.24 14.32
C LEU A 164 -13.54 11.49 15.19
N LEU A 165 -14.59 12.11 15.73
CA LEU A 165 -14.49 13.28 16.60
C LEU A 165 -13.70 12.95 17.87
N ARG A 166 -14.03 11.84 18.55
CA ARG A 166 -13.29 11.37 19.73
C ARG A 166 -11.79 11.19 19.46
N ILE A 167 -11.43 10.57 18.34
CA ILE A 167 -10.02 10.37 17.97
C ILE A 167 -9.35 11.72 17.65
N TYR A 168 -10.02 12.59 16.91
CA TYR A 168 -9.51 13.91 16.53
C TYR A 168 -9.15 14.77 17.75
N GLU A 169 -9.95 14.69 18.81
CA GLU A 169 -9.74 15.43 20.07
C GLU A 169 -8.76 14.74 21.04
N SER A 170 -8.35 13.51 20.75
CA SER A 170 -7.47 12.75 21.65
C SER A 170 -6.05 13.30 21.71
N GLU A 171 -5.46 13.30 22.92
CA GLU A 171 -4.06 13.71 23.13
C GLU A 171 -3.08 12.85 22.31
N GLU A 172 -3.37 11.56 22.17
CA GLU A 172 -2.56 10.62 21.39
C GLU A 172 -2.46 11.04 19.93
N PHE A 173 -3.59 11.37 19.30
CA PHE A 173 -3.63 11.83 17.91
C PHE A 173 -2.92 13.18 17.76
N ILE A 174 -3.23 14.15 18.63
CA ILE A 174 -2.64 15.49 18.59
C ILE A 174 -1.12 15.40 18.69
N LYS A 175 -0.61 14.60 19.63
CA LYS A 175 0.82 14.36 19.83
C LYS A 175 1.45 13.68 18.61
N ALA A 176 0.88 12.58 18.13
CA ALA A 176 1.40 11.83 16.99
C ALA A 176 1.45 12.70 15.73
N ASN A 177 0.39 13.48 15.48
CA ASN A 177 0.33 14.39 14.34
C ASN A 177 1.34 15.55 14.48
N GLY A 178 1.48 16.14 15.66
CA GLY A 178 2.43 17.22 15.93
C GLY A 178 3.91 16.79 15.84
N GLN A 179 4.20 15.52 16.14
CA GLN A 179 5.55 14.95 16.08
C GLN A 179 5.87 14.29 14.73
N TRP A 180 4.98 14.39 13.73
CA TRP A 180 5.18 13.70 12.47
C TRP A 180 6.41 14.21 11.71
N GLN A 181 7.42 13.35 11.60
CA GLN A 181 8.64 13.67 10.87
C GLN A 181 8.43 13.59 9.36
N THR A 182 8.69 14.70 8.68
CA THR A 182 8.70 14.75 7.21
C THR A 182 10.05 14.30 6.67
N LYS A 183 10.10 13.94 5.38
CA LYS A 183 11.37 13.63 4.69
C LYS A 183 12.32 14.84 4.60
N PHE A 184 11.82 16.05 4.88
CA PHE A 184 12.58 17.30 4.80
C PHE A 184 12.74 17.86 6.22
N PRO A 185 13.95 17.81 6.81
CA PRO A 185 14.16 18.08 8.24
C PRO A 185 13.64 19.44 8.74
N ASN A 186 13.44 20.42 7.85
CA ASN A 186 12.99 21.77 8.19
C ASN A 186 11.56 22.08 7.70
N ARG A 187 10.80 21.07 7.26
CA ARG A 187 9.39 21.27 6.88
C ARG A 187 8.49 20.59 7.89
N GLN A 188 7.62 21.39 8.51
CA GLN A 188 6.49 20.86 9.25
C GLN A 188 5.43 20.35 8.27
N ILE A 189 4.74 19.28 8.65
CA ILE A 189 3.54 18.87 7.94
C ILE A 189 2.49 19.98 8.11
N SER A 190 1.71 20.22 7.05
CA SER A 190 0.54 21.08 7.10
C SER A 190 -0.44 20.59 8.18
N PRO A 191 -1.28 21.46 8.75
CA PRO A 191 -2.15 21.11 9.89
C PRO A 191 -2.98 19.85 9.63
N PRO A 192 -3.42 19.14 10.70
CA PRO A 192 -4.33 17.99 10.56
C PRO A 192 -5.63 18.41 9.87
N PRO A 193 -6.46 17.46 9.41
CA PRO A 193 -7.79 17.77 8.89
C PRO A 193 -8.60 18.62 9.85
N VAL A 194 -9.44 19.51 9.33
CA VAL A 194 -10.43 20.20 10.16
C VAL A 194 -11.66 19.33 10.21
N VAL A 195 -12.00 18.87 11.41
CA VAL A 195 -13.18 18.04 11.67
C VAL A 195 -14.03 18.76 12.71
N THR A 196 -15.27 19.07 12.34
CA THR A 196 -16.32 19.61 13.23
C THR A 196 -17.59 18.79 13.05
N ASP A 197 -18.59 18.93 13.93
CA ASP A 197 -19.81 18.08 13.96
C ASP A 197 -20.47 17.81 12.59
N ASN A 198 -20.36 18.73 11.63
CA ASN A 198 -20.97 18.59 10.31
C ASN A 198 -19.97 18.58 9.14
N ILE A 199 -18.71 18.96 9.35
CA ILE A 199 -17.77 19.27 8.27
C ILE A 199 -16.48 18.47 8.43
N ILE A 200 -16.05 17.87 7.31
CA ILE A 200 -14.73 17.31 7.11
C ILE A 200 -14.05 18.12 6.01
N ASP A 201 -13.14 19.03 6.38
CA ASP A 201 -12.30 19.78 5.45
C ASP A 201 -10.90 19.17 5.40
N LEU A 202 -10.61 18.60 4.23
CA LEU A 202 -9.36 17.95 3.90
C LEU A 202 -8.62 18.76 2.86
N LYS A 203 -7.31 18.66 2.98
CA LYS A 203 -6.35 19.16 2.01
C LYS A 203 -5.67 17.98 1.33
N PRO A 204 -5.15 18.17 0.11
CA PRO A 204 -4.53 17.11 -0.68
C PRO A 204 -3.42 16.34 0.06
N HIS A 205 -2.64 17.01 0.91
CA HIS A 205 -1.57 16.36 1.67
C HIS A 205 -2.06 15.36 2.71
N HIS A 206 -3.32 15.43 3.18
CA HIS A 206 -3.87 14.48 4.15
C HIS A 206 -3.97 13.06 3.56
N ALA A 207 -4.39 12.94 2.30
CA ALA A 207 -4.40 11.65 1.61
C ALA A 207 -2.98 11.07 1.44
N ILE A 208 -2.01 11.94 1.11
CA ILE A 208 -0.59 11.55 0.97
C ILE A 208 -0.02 11.13 2.32
N MET A 209 -0.34 11.88 3.39
CA MET A 209 0.09 11.56 4.75
C MET A 209 -0.43 10.18 5.16
N TYR A 210 -1.71 9.90 4.97
CA TYR A 210 -2.28 8.60 5.28
C TYR A 210 -1.60 7.46 4.50
N SER A 211 -1.39 7.66 3.20
CA SER A 211 -0.70 6.68 2.36
C SER A 211 0.75 6.45 2.80
N GLU A 212 1.47 7.50 3.22
CA GLU A 212 2.82 7.40 3.78
C GLU A 212 2.82 6.71 5.14
N THR A 213 1.83 6.93 6.01
CA THR A 213 1.65 6.17 7.26
C THR A 213 1.55 4.68 6.98
N CYS A 214 0.67 4.31 6.05
CA CYS A 214 0.52 2.92 5.61
C CYS A 214 1.82 2.37 5.01
N LEU A 215 2.58 3.19 4.26
CA LEU A 215 3.86 2.79 3.67
C LEU A 215 4.93 2.49 4.71
N ARG A 216 5.03 3.31 5.77
CA ARG A 216 6.00 3.09 6.85
C ARG A 216 5.70 1.80 7.60
N ILE A 217 4.43 1.54 7.91
CA ILE A 217 3.98 0.28 8.53
C ILE A 217 4.25 -0.90 7.59
N ALA A 218 3.87 -0.80 6.31
CA ALA A 218 4.13 -1.84 5.31
C ALA A 218 5.63 -2.13 5.15
N SER A 219 6.47 -1.10 5.22
CA SER A 219 7.93 -1.27 5.16
C SER A 219 8.46 -2.07 6.34
N ASP A 220 7.97 -1.81 7.55
CA ASP A 220 8.40 -2.56 8.72
C ASP A 220 7.93 -4.02 8.66
N ILE A 221 6.64 -4.24 8.36
CA ILE A 221 6.08 -5.59 8.13
C ILE A 221 6.89 -6.35 7.07
N ASN A 222 7.25 -5.71 5.97
CA ASN A 222 8.05 -6.33 4.92
C ASN A 222 9.44 -6.75 5.40
N LEU A 223 10.07 -6.00 6.30
CA LEU A 223 11.33 -6.39 6.92
C LEU A 223 11.13 -7.57 7.89
N GLN A 224 10.08 -7.54 8.70
CA GLN A 224 9.76 -8.64 9.62
C GLN A 224 9.46 -9.94 8.85
N LEU A 225 8.78 -9.86 7.71
CA LEU A 225 8.48 -11.01 6.85
C LEU A 225 9.74 -11.75 6.39
N ILE A 226 10.78 -11.05 5.93
CA ILE A 226 12.01 -11.70 5.49
C ILE A 226 12.82 -12.27 6.66
N VAL A 227 12.75 -11.64 7.84
CA VAL A 227 13.38 -12.16 9.06
C VAL A 227 12.69 -13.46 9.50
N LEU A 228 11.36 -13.49 9.51
CA LEU A 228 10.57 -14.64 9.95
C LEU A 228 10.64 -15.81 8.96
N LEU A 229 10.34 -15.57 7.68
CA LEU A 229 10.25 -16.62 6.67
C LEU A 229 11.62 -17.06 6.14
N GLY A 230 12.60 -16.17 6.24
CA GLY A 230 13.95 -16.40 5.76
C GLY A 230 14.07 -16.45 4.22
N ARG A 231 15.30 -16.37 3.73
CA ARG A 231 15.61 -16.41 2.29
C ARG A 231 15.10 -17.70 1.62
N LYS A 232 15.17 -18.84 2.31
CA LYS A 232 14.80 -20.16 1.76
C LYS A 232 13.34 -20.20 1.30
N HIS A 233 12.41 -19.60 2.06
CA HIS A 233 11.00 -19.51 1.69
C HIS A 233 10.81 -18.82 0.32
N PHE A 234 11.49 -17.68 0.10
CA PHE A 234 11.36 -16.93 -1.15
C PHE A 234 12.03 -17.63 -2.34
N ILE A 235 13.11 -18.40 -2.10
CA ILE A 235 13.69 -19.29 -3.11
C ILE A 235 12.67 -20.37 -3.51
N GLN A 236 12.04 -21.05 -2.55
CA GLN A 236 11.00 -22.06 -2.82
C GLN A 236 9.86 -21.49 -3.65
N ARG A 237 9.34 -20.31 -3.27
CA ARG A 237 8.30 -19.63 -4.04
C ARG A 237 8.73 -19.29 -5.45
N THR A 238 9.98 -18.84 -5.63
CA THR A 238 10.53 -18.52 -6.96
C THR A 238 10.61 -19.76 -7.83
N ILE A 239 11.15 -20.87 -7.31
CA ILE A 239 11.23 -22.16 -8.01
C ILE A 239 9.82 -22.63 -8.37
N LYS A 240 8.90 -22.65 -7.41
CA LYS A 240 7.52 -23.07 -7.63
C LYS A 240 6.86 -22.27 -8.75
N LYS A 241 6.88 -20.93 -8.65
CA LYS A 241 6.24 -20.02 -9.60
C LYS A 241 6.84 -20.08 -11.00
N HIS A 242 8.17 -20.08 -11.13
CA HIS A 242 8.85 -19.88 -12.42
C HIS A 242 9.35 -21.17 -13.09
N LEU A 243 9.33 -22.31 -12.38
CA LEU A 243 9.85 -23.57 -12.89
C LEU A 243 8.85 -24.73 -12.78
N LEU A 244 8.23 -24.92 -11.60
CA LEU A 244 7.39 -26.10 -11.34
C LEU A 244 5.97 -25.90 -11.88
N ASP A 245 5.32 -24.82 -11.46
CA ASP A 245 3.94 -24.50 -11.82
C ASP A 245 3.85 -23.77 -13.17
N ALA A 246 4.99 -23.33 -13.71
CA ALA A 246 5.04 -22.58 -14.96
C ALA A 246 4.79 -23.50 -16.17
N PRO A 247 3.84 -23.15 -17.07
CA PRO A 247 3.63 -23.88 -18.31
C PRO A 247 4.72 -23.60 -19.35
N ILE A 248 5.31 -22.40 -19.32
CA ILE A 248 6.43 -21.94 -20.15
C ILE A 248 7.40 -21.11 -19.29
N LEU A 249 8.66 -20.95 -19.72
CA LEU A 249 9.60 -20.10 -19.00
C LEU A 249 9.16 -18.63 -19.00
N SER A 250 9.30 -18.00 -17.84
CA SER A 250 9.18 -16.55 -17.71
C SER A 250 10.34 -15.85 -18.43
N ILE A 251 10.10 -14.63 -18.89
CA ILE A 251 11.11 -13.83 -19.61
C ILE A 251 11.99 -13.08 -18.60
N PRO A 252 13.31 -13.00 -18.83
CA PRO A 252 14.08 -13.60 -19.91
C PRO A 252 14.52 -15.04 -19.59
N PRO A 253 14.53 -15.96 -20.58
CA PRO A 253 15.21 -17.22 -20.42
C PRO A 253 16.71 -16.98 -20.23
N CYS A 254 17.35 -17.76 -19.37
CA CYS A 254 18.77 -17.60 -19.06
C CYS A 254 19.63 -18.74 -19.65
N GLN A 255 20.95 -18.60 -19.52
CA GLN A 255 21.88 -19.63 -19.99
C GLN A 255 21.66 -20.97 -19.27
N ASN A 256 21.45 -20.94 -17.95
CA ASN A 256 21.24 -22.10 -17.11
C ASN A 256 20.22 -21.80 -15.98
N LEU A 257 19.77 -22.87 -15.31
CA LEU A 257 18.79 -22.81 -14.22
C LEU A 257 19.23 -21.89 -13.08
N SER A 258 20.48 -21.99 -12.62
CA SER A 258 20.97 -21.20 -11.48
C SER A 258 20.87 -19.70 -11.75
N ARG A 259 21.27 -19.25 -12.94
CA ARG A 259 21.11 -17.86 -13.38
C ARG A 259 19.64 -17.46 -13.54
N TYR A 260 18.81 -18.36 -14.04
CA TYR A 260 17.37 -18.13 -14.20
C TYR A 260 16.69 -17.86 -12.86
N ILE A 261 16.92 -18.75 -11.87
CA ILE A 261 16.35 -18.58 -10.54
C ILE A 261 16.93 -17.34 -9.85
N ALA A 262 18.24 -17.10 -9.93
CA ALA A 262 18.84 -15.90 -9.36
C ALA A 262 18.29 -14.60 -9.97
N PHE A 263 18.04 -14.58 -11.29
CA PHE A 263 17.43 -13.44 -11.97
C PHE A 263 16.03 -13.17 -11.42
N HIS A 264 15.16 -14.19 -11.41
CA HIS A 264 13.78 -14.02 -10.96
C HIS A 264 13.69 -13.71 -9.45
N LEU A 265 14.55 -14.31 -8.63
CA LEU A 265 14.64 -14.01 -7.21
C LEU A 265 15.01 -12.54 -6.95
N ASN A 266 15.97 -12.00 -7.70
CA ASN A 266 16.33 -10.59 -7.62
C ASN A 266 15.26 -9.67 -8.25
N SER A 267 14.61 -10.09 -9.33
CA SER A 267 13.53 -9.33 -9.95
C SER A 267 12.34 -9.19 -9.01
N ASP A 268 11.83 -10.34 -8.54
CA ASP A 268 10.60 -10.48 -7.78
C ASP A 268 10.74 -10.03 -6.33
N TYR A 269 11.92 -10.21 -5.71
CA TYR A 269 12.09 -9.97 -4.27
C TYR A 269 13.26 -9.05 -3.92
N LYS A 270 14.07 -8.61 -4.91
CA LYS A 270 15.32 -7.86 -4.70
C LYS A 270 16.33 -8.60 -3.82
N ILE A 271 16.25 -9.93 -3.77
CA ILE A 271 17.21 -10.80 -3.08
C ILE A 271 18.31 -11.15 -4.08
N LYS A 272 19.56 -10.78 -3.75
CA LYS A 272 20.74 -11.15 -4.51
C LYS A 272 21.39 -12.38 -3.86
N LEU A 273 21.79 -13.33 -4.70
CA LEU A 273 22.63 -14.44 -4.29
C LEU A 273 24.11 -14.06 -4.49
N GLU A 274 24.99 -14.52 -3.60
CA GLU A 274 26.43 -14.29 -3.74
C GLU A 274 27.00 -15.18 -4.84
N LYS A 275 26.58 -16.45 -4.86
CA LYS A 275 26.83 -17.40 -5.95
C LYS A 275 25.50 -17.86 -6.51
N TYR A 276 25.44 -18.04 -7.82
CA TYR A 276 24.19 -18.46 -8.47
C TYR A 276 23.66 -19.80 -7.98
N ASP A 277 24.53 -20.70 -7.51
CA ASP A 277 24.15 -22.01 -7.00
C ASP A 277 23.68 -22.00 -5.54
N ASP A 278 23.76 -20.86 -4.83
CA ASP A 278 23.26 -20.72 -3.45
C ASP A 278 21.74 -20.95 -3.36
N PHE A 279 21.01 -20.92 -4.49
CA PHE A 279 19.59 -21.27 -4.47
C PHE A 279 19.34 -22.73 -4.07
N TYR A 280 20.33 -23.63 -4.18
CA TYR A 280 20.20 -25.02 -3.72
C TYR A 280 20.23 -25.17 -2.20
N GLU A 281 20.50 -24.10 -1.44
CA GLU A 281 20.40 -24.11 0.04
C GLU A 281 19.00 -24.49 0.54
N VAL A 282 17.99 -24.30 -0.32
CA VAL A 282 16.62 -24.76 -0.09
C VAL A 282 16.52 -26.27 0.13
N LEU A 283 17.51 -27.02 -0.37
CA LEU A 283 17.63 -28.47 -0.25
C LEU A 283 18.60 -28.88 0.87
N ASP A 284 19.12 -27.95 1.67
CA ASP A 284 19.99 -28.31 2.79
C ASP A 284 19.19 -29.01 3.89
N GLY A 285 19.77 -30.08 4.46
CA GLY A 285 19.09 -30.96 5.41
C GLY A 285 18.34 -32.12 4.76
N ILE A 286 18.26 -32.16 3.43
CA ILE A 286 17.78 -33.32 2.67
C ILE A 286 18.94 -34.31 2.47
N GLU A 287 18.65 -35.61 2.49
CA GLU A 287 19.61 -36.67 2.17
C GLU A 287 20.27 -36.43 0.81
N LYS A 288 21.57 -36.71 0.72
CA LYS A 288 22.40 -36.36 -0.44
C LYS A 288 21.84 -36.91 -1.76
N ASP A 289 21.41 -38.16 -1.77
CA ASP A 289 20.90 -38.82 -2.98
C ASP A 289 19.60 -38.17 -3.47
N ILE A 290 18.70 -37.83 -2.54
CA ILE A 290 17.45 -37.12 -2.83
C ILE A 290 17.73 -35.70 -3.33
N LYS A 291 18.70 -35.00 -2.71
CA LYS A 291 19.14 -33.67 -3.14
C LYS A 291 19.66 -33.72 -4.58
N ASP A 292 20.56 -34.65 -4.89
CA ASP A 292 21.14 -34.79 -6.23
C ASP A 292 20.09 -35.15 -7.29
N GLN A 293 19.10 -35.99 -6.95
CA GLN A 293 17.98 -36.30 -7.83
C GLN A 293 17.10 -35.07 -8.08
N THR A 294 16.74 -34.32 -7.03
CA THR A 294 15.92 -33.10 -7.13
C THR A 294 16.60 -32.06 -8.03
N ILE A 295 17.91 -31.88 -7.88
CA ILE A 295 18.70 -30.96 -8.72
C ILE A 295 18.65 -31.40 -10.19
N LYS A 296 18.79 -32.69 -10.47
CA LYS A 296 18.67 -33.23 -11.84
C LYS A 296 17.28 -32.97 -12.42
N GLU A 297 16.22 -33.16 -11.64
CA GLU A 297 14.84 -32.91 -12.07
C GLU A 297 14.60 -31.44 -12.39
N TYR A 298 15.05 -30.51 -11.54
CA TYR A 298 14.94 -29.08 -11.82
C TYR A 298 15.67 -28.67 -13.10
N LYS A 299 16.89 -29.18 -13.32
CA LYS A 299 17.66 -28.93 -14.56
C LYS A 299 16.95 -29.50 -15.80
N ARG A 300 16.40 -30.72 -15.71
CA ARG A 300 15.63 -31.34 -16.80
C ARG A 300 14.39 -30.52 -17.13
N ARG A 301 13.60 -30.13 -16.11
CA ARG A 301 12.41 -29.30 -16.28
C ARG A 301 12.74 -27.97 -16.94
N TYR A 302 13.79 -27.30 -16.48
CA TYR A 302 14.23 -26.03 -17.06
C TYR A 302 14.58 -26.16 -18.55
N ASN A 303 15.39 -27.16 -18.90
CA ASN A 303 15.78 -27.39 -20.29
C ASN A 303 14.59 -27.74 -21.18
N HIS A 304 13.64 -28.52 -20.67
CA HIS A 304 12.39 -28.82 -21.38
C HIS A 304 11.57 -27.55 -21.63
N LEU A 305 11.31 -26.74 -20.60
CA LEU A 305 10.56 -25.48 -20.74
C LEU A 305 11.27 -24.47 -21.63
N LYS A 306 12.60 -24.46 -21.67
CA LYS A 306 13.40 -23.59 -22.56
C LYS A 306 13.21 -23.92 -24.04
N ASN A 307 12.85 -25.17 -24.35
CA ASN A 307 12.66 -25.66 -25.72
C ASN A 307 11.19 -25.60 -26.18
N ILE A 308 10.25 -25.38 -25.25
CA ILE A 308 8.85 -25.07 -25.56
C ILE A 308 8.80 -23.58 -25.89
N ARG A 309 8.80 -23.26 -27.19
CA ARG A 309 8.50 -21.90 -27.69
C ARG A 309 7.04 -21.83 -28.09
#